data_AF-A0A1F9A7A2-F1
#
_entry.id   AF-A0A1F9A7A2-F1
#
_cell.length_a   1.000
_cell.length_b   1.000
_cell.length_c   1.000
_cell.angle_alpha   90.00
_cell.angle_beta   90.00
_cell.angle_gamma   90.00
#
_symmetry.space_group_name_H-M   'P 1'
#
loop_
_entity.id
_entity.type
_entity.pdbx_description
1 polymer ?
#
loop_
_entity_poly.entity_id
_entity_poly.type
_entity_poly.pdbx_seq_one_letter_code
_entity_poly.pdbx_strand_id
1 'polypeptide(L)'
;MQIIKALFIALLFFFALTFCLQNVDEVTLRYYGLVEDVQAPLFIVVLASVFLGIVIGLVGGGLTIIRLRLQLNKQQREAKALRTELGSLKGEEGSEP
;
A
#
# COMPACT_ATOMS: atom_id res chain seq x y z
N MET A 1 -20.94 0.19 -13.75
CA MET A 1 -19.66 0.28 -13.01
C MET A 1 -18.54 -0.56 -13.62
N GLN A 2 -18.74 -1.86 -13.91
CA GLN A 2 -17.68 -2.70 -14.49
C GLN A 2 -17.25 -2.28 -15.90
N ILE A 3 -18.20 -1.88 -16.76
CA ILE A 3 -17.91 -1.39 -18.12
C ILE A 3 -17.08 -0.10 -18.08
N ILE A 4 -17.43 0.84 -17.19
CA ILE A 4 -16.67 2.09 -17.00
C ILE A 4 -15.25 1.78 -16.53
N LYS A 5 -15.08 0.87 -15.56
CA LYS A 5 -13.76 0.41 -15.12
C LYS A 5 -12.97 -0.23 -16.26
N ALA A 6 -13.60 -1.11 -17.05
CA ALA A 6 -12.96 -1.76 -18.19
C ALA A 6 -12.52 -0.73 -19.25
N LEU A 7 -13.36 0.26 -19.55
CA LEU A 7 -13.05 1.34 -20.49
C LEU A 7 -11.90 2.21 -20.00
N PHE A 8 -11.89 2.55 -18.70
CA PHE A 8 -10.78 3.28 -18.09
C PHE A 8 -9.48 2.48 -18.12
N ILE A 9 -9.53 1.18 -17.82
CA ILE A 9 -8.35 0.29 -17.90
C ILE A 9 -7.85 0.18 -19.35
N ALA A 10 -8.76 0.02 -20.31
CA ALA A 10 -8.39 -0.02 -21.73
C ALA A 10 -7.74 1.30 -22.16
N LEU A 11 -8.30 2.45 -21.78
CA LEU A 11 -7.71 3.76 -22.06
C LEU A 11 -6.31 3.89 -21.46
N LEU A 12 -6.13 3.49 -20.20
CA LEU A 12 -4.83 3.52 -19.52
C LEU A 12 -3.83 2.58 -20.20
N PHE A 13 -4.28 1.41 -20.67
CA PHE A 13 -3.46 0.46 -21.39
C PHE A 13 -2.98 1.03 -22.73
N PHE A 14 -3.87 1.60 -23.54
CA PHE A 14 -3.50 2.24 -24.80
C PHE A 14 -2.58 3.45 -24.59
N PHE A 15 -2.83 4.23 -23.53
CA PHE A 15 -1.94 5.31 -23.13
C PHE A 15 -0.53 4.80 -22.79
N ALA A 16 -0.43 3.76 -21.94
CA ALA A 16 0.86 3.17 -21.59
C ALA A 16 1.58 2.57 -22.81
N LEU A 17 0.85 1.89 -23.69
CA LEU A 17 1.39 1.31 -24.92
C LEU A 17 1.96 2.38 -25.85
N THR A 18 1.18 3.42 -26.13
CA THR A 18 1.62 4.53 -26.99
C THR A 18 2.77 5.31 -26.37
N PHE A 19 2.75 5.51 -25.04
CA PHE A 19 3.86 6.09 -24.30
C PHE A 19 5.14 5.26 -24.48
N CYS A 20 5.08 3.93 -24.32
CA CYS A 20 6.23 3.06 -24.55
C CYS A 20 6.77 3.17 -25.97
N LEU A 21 5.90 3.09 -26.98
CA LEU A 21 6.29 3.14 -28.39
C LEU A 21 6.92 4.49 -28.78
N GLN A 22 6.40 5.60 -28.24
CA GLN A 22 6.92 6.93 -28.54
C GLN A 22 8.21 7.27 -27.78
N ASN A 23 8.56 6.52 -26.73
CA ASN A 23 9.70 6.81 -25.85
C ASN A 23 10.71 5.65 -25.84
N VAL A 24 10.87 4.97 -26.99
CA VAL A 24 11.89 3.91 -27.21
C VAL A 24 13.30 4.49 -27.23
N ASP A 25 13.45 5.79 -27.45
CA ASP A 25 14.75 6.47 -27.50
C ASP A 25 15.60 6.17 -26.26
N GLU A 26 16.85 5.81 -26.50
CA GLU A 26 17.80 5.51 -25.45
C GLU A 26 18.27 6.78 -24.76
N VAL A 27 18.28 6.74 -23.43
CA VAL A 27 18.82 7.81 -22.59
C VAL A 27 19.96 7.27 -21.74
N THR A 28 20.98 8.10 -21.53
CA THR A 28 22.09 7.79 -20.64
C THR A 28 21.76 8.29 -19.23
N LEU A 29 21.67 7.36 -18.28
CA LEU A 29 21.55 7.67 -16.86
C LEU A 29 22.92 7.99 -16.29
N ARG A 30 23.09 9.23 -15.84
CA ARG A 30 24.27 9.69 -15.10
C ARG A 30 23.85 10.03 -13.69
N TYR A 31 24.27 9.22 -12.72
CA TYR A 31 23.87 9.41 -11.33
C TYR A 31 25.09 9.62 -10.43
N TYR A 32 25.55 10.87 -10.33
CA TYR A 32 26.65 11.30 -9.44
C TYR A 32 27.94 10.46 -9.50
N GLY A 33 28.19 9.73 -10.60
CA GLY A 33 29.31 8.78 -10.70
C GLY A 33 29.17 7.51 -9.85
N LEU A 34 27.99 7.27 -9.26
CA LEU A 34 27.68 6.08 -8.46
C LEU A 34 27.40 4.83 -9.31
N VAL A 35 27.07 5.03 -10.58
CA VAL A 35 26.84 3.99 -11.59
C VAL A 35 27.55 4.38 -12.86
N GLU A 36 28.05 3.37 -13.58
CA GLU A 36 28.53 3.53 -14.96
C GLU A 36 27.41 4.12 -15.84
N ASP A 37 27.78 4.71 -16.98
CA ASP A 37 26.84 5.32 -17.91
C ASP A 37 25.86 4.26 -18.47
N VAL A 38 24.74 4.05 -17.76
CA VAL A 38 23.72 3.06 -18.14
C VAL A 38 22.85 3.66 -19.24
N GLN A 39 22.78 2.98 -20.36
CA GLN A 39 21.87 3.31 -21.45
C GLN A 39 20.62 2.45 -21.34
N ALA A 40 19.46 3.10 -21.31
CA ALA A 40 18.16 2.43 -21.29
C ALA A 40 17.12 3.26 -22.05
N PRO A 41 16.13 2.63 -22.70
CA PRO A 41 14.99 3.34 -23.27
C PRO A 41 14.28 4.20 -22.23
N LEU A 42 13.91 5.43 -22.60
CA LEU A 42 13.28 6.39 -21.70
C LEU A 42 12.02 5.82 -21.03
N PHE A 43 11.21 5.07 -21.77
CA PHE A 43 9.99 4.46 -21.19
C PHE A 43 10.31 3.52 -20.02
N ILE A 44 11.43 2.77 -20.07
CA ILE A 44 11.83 1.86 -18.99
C ILE A 44 12.17 2.67 -17.74
N VAL A 45 12.94 3.74 -17.91
CA VAL A 45 13.36 4.61 -16.80
C VAL A 45 12.14 5.20 -16.08
N VAL A 46 11.18 5.71 -16.84
CA VAL A 46 9.96 6.32 -16.30
C VAL A 46 9.10 5.25 -15.61
N LEU A 47 8.84 4.11 -16.27
CA LEU A 47 8.01 3.05 -15.70
C LEU A 47 8.63 2.45 -14.43
N ALA A 48 9.93 2.22 -14.41
CA ALA A 48 10.65 1.72 -13.24
C ALA A 48 10.54 2.71 -12.07
N SER A 49 10.66 4.01 -12.34
CA SER A 49 10.54 5.06 -11.32
C SER A 49 9.12 5.13 -10.73
N VAL A 50 8.10 5.07 -11.58
CA VAL A 50 6.69 5.02 -11.14
C VAL A 50 6.42 3.74 -10.35
N PHE A 51 6.89 2.60 -10.85
CA PHE A 51 6.74 1.31 -10.18
C PHE A 51 7.39 1.32 -8.79
N LEU A 52 8.59 1.89 -8.67
CA LEU A 52 9.27 2.03 -7.38
C LEU A 52 8.45 2.89 -6.41
N GLY A 53 7.88 4.00 -6.87
CA GLY A 53 6.96 4.82 -6.08
C GLY A 53 5.74 4.05 -5.59
N ILE A 54 5.13 3.23 -6.45
CA ILE A 54 4.01 2.35 -6.07
C ILE A 54 4.44 1.33 -5.03
N VAL A 55 5.59 0.66 -5.21
CA VAL A 55 6.12 -0.30 -4.24
C VAL A 55 6.34 0.36 -2.89
N ILE A 56 6.97 1.54 -2.85
CA ILE A 56 7.18 2.30 -1.61
C ILE A 56 5.83 2.62 -0.95
N GLY A 57 4.85 3.10 -1.72
CA GLY A 57 3.51 3.39 -1.22
C GLY A 57 2.78 2.16 -0.66
N LEU A 58 2.85 1.02 -1.35
CA LEU A 58 2.26 -0.24 -0.92
C LEU A 58 2.91 -0.78 0.34
N VAL A 59 4.24 -0.72 0.44
CA VAL A 59 4.97 -1.15 1.64
C VAL A 59 4.61 -0.25 2.83
N GLY A 60 4.66 1.08 2.66
CA GLY A 60 4.31 2.03 3.73
C GLY A 60 2.85 1.87 4.20
N GLY A 61 1.91 1.77 3.25
CA GLY A 61 0.50 1.53 3.55
C GLY A 61 0.25 0.17 4.19
N GLY A 62 0.88 -0.89 3.67
CA GLY A 62 0.78 -2.24 4.21
C GLY A 62 1.27 -2.35 5.65
N LEU A 63 2.43 -1.76 5.96
CA LEU A 63 2.95 -1.69 7.33
C LEU A 63 2.00 -0.96 8.28
N THR A 64 1.38 0.13 7.81
CA THR A 64 0.38 0.88 8.57
C THR A 64 -0.84 0.01 8.88
N ILE A 65 -1.39 -0.67 7.86
CA ILE A 65 -2.54 -1.56 8.02
C ILE A 65 -2.24 -2.68 9.02
N ILE A 66 -1.04 -3.28 8.96
CA ILE A 66 -0.62 -4.33 9.89
C ILE A 66 -0.59 -3.78 11.32
N ARG A 67 0.04 -2.61 11.55
CA ARG A 67 0.08 -1.97 12.87
C ARG A 67 -1.32 -1.68 13.41
N LEU A 68 -2.21 -1.15 12.57
CA LEU A 68 -3.60 -0.87 12.96
C LEU A 68 -4.35 -2.16 13.35
N ARG A 69 -4.18 -3.24 12.59
CA ARG A 69 -4.79 -4.54 12.93
C ARG A 69 -4.29 -5.09 14.27
N LEU A 70 -2.99 -4.97 14.55
CA LEU A 70 -2.42 -5.41 15.82
C LEU A 70 -2.98 -4.59 16.99
N GLN A 71 -3.10 -3.27 16.83
CA GLN A 71 -3.67 -2.39 17.87
C GLN A 71 -5.16 -2.69 18.10
N LEU A 72 -5.94 -2.91 17.04
CA LEU A 72 -7.34 -3.30 17.15
C LEU A 72 -7.52 -4.60 17.94
N ASN A 73 -6.72 -5.62 17.64
CA ASN A 73 -6.77 -6.90 18.36
C ASN A 73 -6.41 -6.75 19.83
N LYS A 74 -5.42 -5.90 20.15
CA LYS A 74 -5.03 -5.61 21.54
C LYS A 74 -6.17 -4.92 22.30
N GLN A 75 -6.73 -3.85 21.73
CA GLN A 75 -7.83 -3.10 22.32
C GLN A 75 -9.09 -3.97 22.51
N GLN A 76 -9.40 -4.86 21.56
CA GLN A 76 -10.52 -5.79 21.71
C GLN A 76 -10.33 -6.76 22.88
N ARG A 77 -9.10 -7.24 23.11
CA ARG A 77 -8.80 -8.11 24.25
C ARG A 77 -8.94 -7.36 25.58
N GLU A 78 -8.41 -6.15 25.67
CA GLU A 78 -8.55 -5.29 26.86
C GLU A 78 -10.01 -4.97 27.16
N ALA A 79 -10.79 -4.57 26.14
CA ALA A 79 -12.21 -4.29 26.28
C ALA A 79 -13.00 -5.53 26.74
N LYS A 80 -12.61 -6.74 26.29
CA LYS A 80 -13.22 -7.99 26.75
C LYS A 80 -12.86 -8.31 28.21
N ALA A 81 -11.61 -8.11 28.62
CA ALA A 81 -11.18 -8.33 30.00
C ALA A 81 -11.92 -7.40 30.98
N LEU A 82 -11.94 -6.09 30.68
CA LEU A 82 -12.67 -5.09 31.47
C LEU A 82 -14.17 -5.41 31.59
N ARG A 83 -14.81 -5.88 30.50
CA ARG A 83 -16.22 -6.30 30.54
C ARG A 83 -16.46 -7.50 31.46
N THR A 84 -15.50 -8.44 31.53
CA THR A 84 -15.59 -9.59 32.43
C THR A 84 -15.43 -9.15 33.90
N GLU A 85 -14.48 -8.27 34.20
CA GLU A 85 -14.26 -7.72 35.55
C GLU A 85 -15.47 -6.94 36.07
N LEU A 86 -16.08 -6.10 35.22
CA LEU A 86 -17.32 -5.41 35.57
C LEU A 86 -18.48 -6.39 35.81
N GLY A 87 -18.50 -7.51 35.09
CA GLY A 87 -19.50 -8.56 35.26
C GLY A 87 -19.34 -9.33 36.58
N SER A 88 -18.11 -9.62 37.00
CA SER A 88 -17.85 -10.29 38.28
C SER A 88 -18.14 -9.39 39.47
N LEU A 89 -17.73 -8.12 39.41
CA LEU A 89 -18.00 -7.14 40.49
C LEU A 89 -19.50 -6.90 40.70
N LYS A 90 -20.26 -6.77 39.60
CA LYS A 90 -21.72 -6.60 39.66
C LYS A 90 -22.45 -7.88 40.12
N GLY A 91 -21.83 -9.05 39.96
CA GLY A 91 -22.33 -10.32 40.48
C GLY A 91 -22.11 -10.45 41.99
N GLU A 92 -21.01 -9.91 42.53
CA GLU A 92 -20.70 -9.94 43.97
C GLU A 92 -21.55 -8.95 44.79
N GLU A 93 -21.83 -7.74 44.28
CA GLU A 93 -22.72 -6.75 44.95
C GLU A 93 -24.19 -7.23 45.10
N GLY A 94 -24.62 -8.25 44.36
CA GLY A 94 -25.95 -8.86 44.49
C GLY A 94 -26.03 -10.01 45.49
N SER A 95 -24.91 -10.32 46.17
CA SER A 95 -24.74 -11.49 47.04
C SER A 95 -24.23 -11.13 48.44
N GLU A 96 -24.60 -9.97 48.97
CA GLU A 96 -24.52 -9.72 50.42
C GLU A 96 -25.86 -10.08 51.10
N PRO A 97 -25.82 -10.82 52.24
CA PRO A 97 -26.97 -11.44 52.90
C PRO A 97 -27.93 -10.49 53.65
#